data_AF-A0A2Z6RR09-F1
#
_entry.id   AF-A0A2Z6RR09-F1
#
_cell.length_a   1.000
_cell.length_b   1.000
_cell.length_c   1.000
_cell.angle_alpha   90.00
_cell.angle_beta   90.00
_cell.angle_gamma   90.00
#
_symmetry.space_group_name_H-M   'P 1'
#
loop_
_entity.id
_entity.type
_entity.pdbx_description
1 polymer ?
#
loop_
_entity_poly.entity_id
_entity_poly.type
_entity_poly.pdbx_seq_one_letter_code
_entity_poly.pdbx_strand_id
1 'polypeptide(L)'
;MLPCKANNVVRDNRKWYSPNWTEKGEFTFCEECYHKFIKDTSLSVYIRKDGEFEACSYDFKPSVRQQWSLAVNKNDIGQFKKYVDYKIYEIKFLKAQMDTELARQSMLISQKGEVICLSAVSDDYGYDVESRQIDVELSRSMDIYSSYCKKMNELCLWN
;
A
#
# COMPACT_ATOMS: atom_id res chain seq x y z
N MET A 1 -9.49 -21.33 -13.98
CA MET A 1 -9.43 -20.35 -12.89
C MET A 1 -8.00 -19.83 -12.84
N LEU A 2 -7.80 -18.55 -13.17
CA LEU A 2 -6.49 -17.93 -13.15
C LEU A 2 -6.13 -17.63 -11.69
N PRO A 3 -4.94 -17.99 -11.20
CA PRO A 3 -4.53 -17.65 -9.85
C PRO A 3 -4.64 -16.15 -9.65
N CYS A 4 -5.08 -15.73 -8.46
CA CYS A 4 -5.07 -14.33 -8.04
C CYS A 4 -3.76 -13.65 -8.48
N LYS A 5 -3.81 -12.83 -9.54
CA LYS A 5 -2.63 -12.16 -10.09
C LYS A 5 -2.25 -11.06 -9.11
N ALA A 6 -1.18 -11.31 -8.39
CA ALA A 6 -0.71 -10.62 -7.19
C ALA A 6 -0.52 -9.10 -7.25
N ASN A 7 -0.71 -8.44 -8.40
CA ASN A 7 -0.21 -7.07 -8.61
C ASN A 7 -1.12 -6.19 -9.46
N ASN A 8 -2.40 -6.56 -9.67
CA ASN A 8 -3.32 -5.74 -10.47
C ASN A 8 -4.59 -5.42 -9.68
N VAL A 9 -5.06 -4.17 -9.76
CA VAL A 9 -6.43 -3.80 -9.38
C VAL A 9 -7.37 -4.71 -10.17
N VAL A 10 -8.06 -5.61 -9.48
CA VAL A 10 -9.04 -6.48 -10.12
C VAL A 10 -10.33 -5.69 -10.24
N ARG A 11 -10.60 -5.17 -11.44
CA ARG A 11 -11.84 -4.46 -11.78
C ARG A 11 -13.01 -5.39 -12.09
N ASP A 12 -12.77 -6.69 -12.10
CA ASP A 12 -13.83 -7.68 -12.30
C ASP A 12 -14.62 -7.83 -11.01
N ASN A 13 -15.95 -7.97 -11.11
CA ASN A 13 -16.97 -8.30 -10.09
C ASN A 13 -16.59 -9.51 -9.19
N ARG A 14 -15.44 -9.48 -8.52
CA ARG A 14 -14.99 -10.52 -7.60
C ARG A 14 -15.63 -10.27 -6.26
N LYS A 15 -16.08 -11.38 -5.66
CA LYS A 15 -16.55 -11.36 -4.30
C LYS A 15 -15.35 -11.32 -3.36
N TRP A 16 -15.40 -10.39 -2.43
CA TRP A 16 -14.39 -10.21 -1.42
C TRP A 16 -14.88 -10.66 -0.05
N TYR A 17 -13.93 -11.10 0.74
CA TYR A 17 -14.14 -11.60 2.09
C TYR A 17 -13.16 -10.90 3.03
N SER A 18 -13.58 -10.58 4.24
CA SER A 18 -12.73 -9.89 5.21
C SER A 18 -12.95 -10.43 6.61
N PRO A 19 -11.97 -10.27 7.52
CA PRO A 19 -12.23 -10.51 8.92
C PRO A 19 -13.35 -9.59 9.42
N ASN A 20 -14.29 -10.14 10.19
CA ASN A 20 -15.49 -9.42 10.60
C ASN A 20 -15.23 -8.23 11.55
N TRP A 21 -14.00 -8.11 12.06
CA TRP A 21 -13.55 -7.04 12.95
C TRP A 21 -12.79 -5.90 12.26
N THR A 22 -12.47 -6.01 10.96
CA THR A 22 -11.84 -4.91 10.20
C THR A 22 -12.88 -4.07 9.50
N GLU A 23 -12.57 -2.88 9.01
CA GLU A 23 -13.46 -2.20 8.07
C GLU A 23 -13.45 -2.92 6.71
N LYS A 24 -14.48 -2.66 5.90
CA LYS A 24 -14.55 -3.22 4.54
C LYS A 24 -13.40 -2.66 3.72
N GLY A 25 -12.67 -3.55 3.02
CA GLY A 25 -11.55 -3.14 2.17
C GLY A 25 -10.21 -2.97 2.88
N GLU A 26 -10.15 -2.93 4.21
CA GLU A 26 -8.87 -2.78 4.92
C GLU A 26 -7.98 -4.03 4.86
N PHE A 27 -8.61 -5.20 4.87
CA PHE A 27 -7.93 -6.49 4.79
C PHE A 27 -8.86 -7.51 4.12
N THR A 28 -8.62 -7.80 2.85
CA THR A 28 -9.53 -8.57 2.00
C THR A 28 -8.87 -9.79 1.41
N PHE A 29 -9.69 -10.82 1.21
CA PHE A 29 -9.37 -12.06 0.52
C PHE A 29 -10.27 -12.17 -0.70
N CYS A 30 -9.72 -12.57 -1.83
CA CYS A 30 -10.55 -12.90 -2.99
C CYS A 30 -11.35 -14.20 -2.76
N GLU A 31 -12.42 -14.39 -3.53
CA GLU A 31 -13.28 -15.59 -3.45
C GLU A 31 -12.50 -16.91 -3.53
N GLU A 32 -11.49 -17.00 -4.41
CA GLU A 32 -10.66 -18.20 -4.55
C GLU A 32 -9.83 -18.48 -3.30
N CYS A 33 -9.20 -17.46 -2.72
CA CYS A 33 -8.41 -17.59 -1.49
C CYS A 33 -9.28 -17.99 -0.30
N TYR A 34 -10.47 -17.41 -0.19
CA TYR A 34 -11.43 -17.78 0.83
C TYR A 34 -11.81 -19.26 0.72
N HIS A 35 -12.24 -19.71 -0.47
CA HIS A 35 -12.66 -21.10 -0.67
C HIS A 35 -11.51 -22.10 -0.48
N LYS A 36 -10.29 -21.75 -0.89
CA LYS A 36 -9.16 -22.66 -0.84
C LYS A 36 -8.54 -22.81 0.55
N PHE A 37 -8.50 -21.76 1.35
CA PHE A 37 -7.72 -21.75 2.61
C PHE A 37 -8.53 -21.44 3.87
N ILE A 38 -9.71 -20.83 3.73
CA ILE A 38 -10.47 -20.29 4.87
C ILE A 38 -11.76 -21.08 5.10
N LYS A 39 -12.57 -21.29 4.04
CA LYS A 39 -13.96 -21.75 4.12
C LYS A 39 -14.15 -22.97 5.02
N ASP A 40 -13.31 -23.99 4.87
CA ASP A 40 -13.43 -25.28 5.55
C ASP A 40 -12.63 -25.36 6.87
N THR A 41 -12.26 -24.21 7.45
CA THR A 41 -11.55 -24.15 8.75
C THR A 41 -12.48 -23.79 9.90
N SER A 42 -12.11 -24.16 11.14
CA SER A 42 -12.92 -23.86 12.34
C SER A 42 -13.11 -22.36 12.58
N LEU A 43 -12.20 -21.53 12.08
CA LEU A 43 -12.23 -20.07 12.26
C LEU A 43 -12.90 -19.33 11.10
N SER A 44 -13.44 -20.03 10.10
CA SER A 44 -14.10 -19.41 8.94
C SER A 44 -15.31 -18.54 9.32
N VAL A 45 -15.94 -18.84 10.46
CA VAL A 45 -17.06 -18.07 11.05
C VAL A 45 -16.71 -16.61 11.33
N TYR A 46 -15.42 -16.29 11.50
CA TYR A 46 -14.97 -14.93 11.74
C TYR A 46 -14.73 -14.13 10.45
N ILE A 47 -14.95 -14.73 9.28
CA ILE A 47 -14.74 -14.10 7.99
C ILE A 47 -16.10 -13.77 7.38
N ARG A 48 -16.34 -12.49 7.11
CA ARG A 48 -17.57 -11.99 6.46
C ARG A 48 -17.37 -11.88 4.95
N LYS A 49 -18.48 -11.96 4.22
CA LYS A 49 -18.55 -11.65 2.80
C LYS A 49 -18.89 -10.18 2.62
N ASP A 50 -18.00 -9.41 2.00
CA ASP A 50 -18.15 -7.96 1.84
C ASP A 50 -18.80 -7.54 0.52
N GLY A 51 -18.93 -8.47 -0.43
CA GLY A 51 -19.57 -8.24 -1.73
C GLY A 51 -18.57 -7.94 -2.83
N GLU A 52 -19.01 -7.24 -3.86
CA GLU A 52 -18.22 -6.86 -5.03
C GLU A 52 -17.81 -5.40 -4.89
N PHE A 53 -16.51 -5.13 -4.91
CA PHE A 53 -15.95 -3.78 -4.90
C PHE A 53 -14.53 -3.82 -5.47
N GLU A 54 -14.00 -2.68 -5.89
CA GLU A 54 -12.59 -2.57 -6.25
C GLU A 54 -11.76 -2.62 -4.98
N ALA A 55 -10.95 -3.67 -4.84
CA ALA A 55 -10.07 -3.85 -3.70
C ALA A 55 -8.70 -4.30 -4.19
N CYS A 56 -7.67 -3.83 -3.49
CA CYS A 56 -6.37 -4.45 -3.55
C CYS A 56 -6.44 -5.79 -2.81
N SER A 57 -6.15 -6.87 -3.53
CA SER A 57 -6.02 -8.17 -2.89
C SER A 57 -4.82 -8.12 -1.95
N TYR A 58 -5.06 -8.21 -0.64
CA TYR A 58 -4.06 -8.88 0.18
C TYR A 58 -4.13 -10.30 -0.27
N ASP A 59 -3.27 -10.64 -1.22
CA ASP A 59 -3.06 -12.03 -1.56
C ASP A 59 -2.95 -12.79 -0.25
N PHE A 60 -3.52 -13.99 -0.22
CA PHE A 60 -3.21 -14.94 0.82
C PHE A 60 -1.76 -15.37 0.62
N LYS A 61 -0.83 -14.42 0.82
CA LYS A 61 0.61 -14.50 0.68
C LYS A 61 1.09 -15.59 1.62
N PRO A 62 2.22 -16.26 1.32
CA PRO A 62 2.74 -17.32 2.17
C PRO A 62 2.74 -16.96 3.67
N SER A 63 3.08 -15.71 4.02
CA SER A 63 3.04 -15.18 5.38
C SER A 63 1.63 -15.12 5.97
N VAL A 64 0.64 -14.58 5.25
CA VAL A 64 -0.76 -14.55 5.69
C VAL A 64 -1.30 -15.96 5.87
N ARG A 65 -1.00 -16.88 4.94
CA ARG A 65 -1.41 -18.30 5.04
C ARG A 65 -0.82 -18.94 6.28
N GLN A 66 0.46 -18.72 6.52
CA GLN A 66 1.14 -19.27 7.69
C GLN A 66 0.50 -18.78 8.98
N GLN A 67 0.21 -17.48 9.10
CA GLN A 67 -0.45 -16.93 10.28
C GLN A 67 -1.88 -17.44 10.46
N TRP A 68 -2.63 -17.58 9.37
CA TRP A 68 -3.96 -18.20 9.41
C TRP A 68 -3.90 -19.66 9.85
N SER A 69 -2.99 -20.46 9.27
CA SER A 69 -2.80 -21.86 9.66
C SER A 69 -2.38 -22.00 11.12
N LEU A 70 -1.52 -21.11 11.63
CA LEU A 70 -1.15 -21.10 13.04
C LEU A 70 -2.36 -20.82 13.95
N ALA A 71 -3.20 -19.86 13.57
CA ALA A 71 -4.40 -19.51 14.33
C ALA A 71 -5.42 -20.66 14.32
N VAL A 72 -5.66 -21.28 13.16
CA VAL A 72 -6.55 -22.44 13.02
C VAL A 72 -6.05 -23.63 13.83
N ASN A 73 -4.75 -23.95 13.76
CA ASN A 73 -4.16 -25.06 14.51
C ASN A 73 -4.25 -24.87 16.04
N LYS A 74 -4.20 -23.62 16.50
CA LYS A 74 -4.37 -23.27 17.93
C LYS A 74 -5.82 -23.00 18.31
N ASN A 75 -6.72 -22.96 17.33
CA ASN A 75 -8.09 -22.47 17.45
C ASN A 75 -8.16 -21.09 18.14
N ASP A 76 -7.20 -20.20 17.84
CA ASP A 76 -7.05 -18.88 18.44
C ASP A 76 -7.11 -17.79 17.38
N ILE A 77 -8.30 -17.24 17.15
CA ILE A 77 -8.51 -16.12 16.23
C ILE A 77 -7.79 -14.85 16.70
N GLY A 78 -7.54 -14.71 18.01
CA GLY A 78 -6.83 -13.58 18.59
C GLY A 78 -5.40 -13.46 18.08
N GLN A 79 -4.74 -14.59 17.80
CA GLN A 79 -3.42 -14.61 17.15
C GLN A 79 -3.47 -13.96 15.77
N PHE A 80 -4.44 -14.36 14.94
CA PHE A 80 -4.56 -13.82 13.58
C PHE A 80 -4.99 -12.35 13.61
N LYS A 81 -5.89 -11.98 14.53
CA LYS A 81 -6.31 -10.59 14.74
C LYS A 81 -5.11 -9.67 15.00
N LYS A 82 -4.22 -10.04 15.92
CA LYS A 82 -3.00 -9.25 16.21
C LYS A 82 -2.13 -9.05 14.96
N TYR A 83 -2.00 -10.09 14.13
CA TYR A 83 -1.26 -10.01 12.88
C TYR A 83 -1.91 -9.06 11.87
N VAL A 84 -3.24 -9.15 11.71
CA VAL A 84 -4.03 -8.27 10.84
C VAL A 84 -3.93 -6.81 11.29
N ASP A 85 -4.12 -6.56 12.59
CA ASP A 85 -4.05 -5.21 13.17
C ASP A 85 -2.66 -4.58 12.94
N TYR A 86 -1.59 -5.35 13.13
CA TYR A 86 -0.23 -4.91 12.83
C TYR A 86 -0.04 -4.55 11.35
N LYS A 87 -0.57 -5.37 10.43
CA LYS A 87 -0.46 -5.13 8.99
C LYS A 87 -1.23 -3.89 8.54
N ILE A 88 -2.45 -3.71 9.05
CA ILE A 88 -3.25 -2.51 8.78
C ILE A 88 -2.51 -1.27 9.32
N TYR A 89 -1.95 -1.33 10.52
CA TYR A 89 -1.16 -0.23 11.10
C TYR A 89 0.06 0.12 10.24
N GLU A 90 0.87 -0.87 9.87
CA GLU A 90 2.06 -0.68 9.03
C GLU A 90 1.71 0.03 7.71
N ILE A 91 0.60 -0.37 7.11
CA ILE A 91 0.09 0.17 5.86
C ILE A 91 -0.40 1.62 6.01
N LYS A 92 -1.20 1.90 7.05
CA LYS A 92 -1.67 3.26 7.34
C LYS A 92 -0.49 4.20 7.63
N PHE A 93 0.49 3.72 8.39
CA PHE A 93 1.70 4.47 8.71
C PHE A 93 2.52 4.80 7.46
N LEU A 94 2.80 3.81 6.60
CA LEU A 94 3.54 4.02 5.36
C LEU A 94 2.82 4.98 4.41
N LYS A 95 1.48 4.86 4.30
CA LYS A 95 0.68 5.81 3.52
C LYS A 95 0.80 7.24 4.02
N ALA A 96 0.70 7.46 5.34
CA ALA A 96 0.84 8.79 5.92
C ALA A 96 2.24 9.41 5.71
N GLN A 97 3.30 8.59 5.79
CA GLN A 97 4.67 9.04 5.48
C GLN A 97 4.79 9.47 4.01
N MET A 98 4.18 8.71 3.11
CA MET A 98 4.17 9.03 1.68
C MET A 98 3.38 10.31 1.38
N ASP A 99 2.20 10.47 1.97
CA ASP A 99 1.39 11.68 1.79
C ASP A 99 2.14 12.93 2.28
N THR A 100 2.89 12.78 3.38
CA THR A 100 3.76 13.85 3.91
C THR A 100 4.89 14.18 2.94
N GLU A 101 5.56 13.17 2.38
CA GLU A 101 6.66 13.36 1.44
C GLU A 101 6.18 13.94 0.10
N LEU A 102 5.03 13.50 -0.40
CA LEU A 102 4.37 14.07 -1.59
C LEU A 102 4.02 15.55 -1.38
N ALA A 103 3.50 15.90 -0.20
CA ALA A 103 3.22 17.30 0.14
C ALA A 103 4.51 18.13 0.20
N ARG A 104 5.58 17.58 0.81
CA ARG A 104 6.91 18.23 0.87
C ARG A 104 7.48 18.48 -0.52
N GLN A 105 7.41 17.49 -1.42
CA GLN A 105 7.86 17.64 -2.80
C GLN A 105 7.04 18.67 -3.57
N SER A 106 5.71 18.67 -3.40
CA SER A 106 4.83 19.65 -4.04
C SER A 106 5.15 21.08 -3.62
N MET A 107 5.44 21.29 -2.32
CA MET A 107 5.84 22.60 -1.80
C MET A 107 7.19 23.06 -2.36
N LEU A 108 8.18 22.17 -2.46
CA LEU A 108 9.48 22.47 -3.07
C LEU A 108 9.36 22.84 -4.55
N ILE A 109 8.50 22.14 -5.30
CA ILE A 109 8.24 22.46 -6.71
C ILE A 109 7.57 23.84 -6.82
N SER A 110 6.60 24.16 -5.96
CA SER A 110 5.92 25.46 -5.95
C SER A 110 6.88 26.61 -5.62
N GLN A 111 7.71 26.48 -4.58
CA GLN A 111 8.70 27.49 -4.21
C GLN A 111 9.76 27.66 -5.30
N LYS A 112 10.23 26.57 -5.92
CA LYS A 112 11.19 26.64 -7.03
C LYS A 112 10.58 27.25 -8.29
N GLY A 113 9.30 27.01 -8.56
CA GLY A 113 8.56 27.67 -9.64
C GLY A 113 8.52 29.19 -9.45
N GLU A 114 8.28 29.65 -8.23
CA GLU A 114 8.35 31.08 -7.88
C GLU A 114 9.78 31.64 -7.99
N VAL A 115 10.81 30.92 -7.54
CA VAL A 115 12.21 31.35 -7.64
C VAL A 115 12.68 31.43 -9.10
N ILE A 116 12.31 30.48 -9.96
CA ILE A 116 12.62 30.52 -11.41
C ILE A 116 11.88 31.68 -12.09
N CYS A 117 10.64 31.97 -11.70
CA CYS A 117 9.93 33.15 -12.20
C CYS A 117 10.57 34.46 -11.73
N LEU A 118 11.15 34.50 -10.54
CA LEU A 118 11.84 35.67 -10.00
C LEU A 118 13.24 35.87 -10.60
N SER A 119 13.99 34.80 -10.86
CA SER A 119 15.33 34.88 -11.47
C SER A 119 15.31 35.15 -12.97
N ALA A 120 14.25 34.74 -13.68
CA ALA A 120 14.02 35.15 -15.08
C ALA A 120 13.72 36.65 -15.23
N VAL A 121 13.40 37.34 -14.12
CA VAL A 121 13.19 38.79 -14.08
C VAL A 121 14.49 39.53 -13.70
N SER A 122 15.54 38.85 -13.22
CA SER A 122 16.70 39.52 -12.62
C SER A 122 18.06 39.44 -13.30
N ASP A 123 18.44 38.44 -14.12
CA ASP A 123 19.88 38.33 -14.47
C ASP A 123 20.24 38.08 -15.95
N ASP A 124 20.81 39.14 -16.54
CA ASP A 124 21.70 39.18 -17.71
C ASP A 124 23.16 38.77 -17.35
N TYR A 125 23.42 38.19 -16.17
CA TYR A 125 24.78 37.76 -15.79
C TYR A 125 24.81 36.41 -15.06
N GLY A 126 25.75 35.56 -15.48
CA GLY A 126 25.71 34.10 -15.36
C GLY A 126 25.76 33.48 -13.96
N TYR A 127 25.19 32.28 -13.86
CA TYR A 127 25.31 31.36 -12.72
C TYR A 127 25.39 29.90 -13.22
N ASP A 128 26.40 29.15 -12.74
CA ASP A 128 26.65 27.76 -13.15
C ASP A 128 26.94 26.79 -11.98
N VAL A 129 26.63 27.19 -10.73
CA VAL A 129 27.00 26.41 -9.52
C VAL A 129 25.79 25.90 -8.73
N GLU A 130 24.63 26.57 -8.72
CA GLU A 130 23.46 26.12 -7.94
C GLU A 130 22.72 24.92 -8.55
N SER A 131 22.76 24.72 -9.87
CA SER A 131 22.05 23.62 -10.53
C SER A 131 22.51 22.22 -10.09
N ARG A 132 23.81 22.03 -9.81
CA ARG A 132 24.35 20.69 -9.47
C ARG A 132 23.96 20.20 -8.07
N GLN A 133 23.82 21.11 -7.10
CA GLN A 133 23.39 20.74 -5.75
C GLN A 133 21.91 20.31 -5.75
N ILE A 134 21.12 20.95 -6.61
CA ILE A 134 19.68 20.72 -6.78
C ILE A 134 19.40 19.33 -7.39
N ASP A 135 20.19 18.92 -8.39
CA ASP A 135 20.04 17.62 -9.05
C ASP A 135 20.32 16.44 -8.09
N VAL A 136 21.26 16.61 -7.16
CA VAL A 136 21.62 15.57 -6.18
C VAL A 136 20.51 15.35 -5.14
N GLU A 137 19.86 16.43 -4.67
CA GLU A 137 18.74 16.32 -3.72
C GLU A 137 17.46 15.80 -4.37
N LEU A 138 17.18 16.20 -5.62
CA LEU A 138 16.07 15.64 -6.41
C LEU A 138 16.28 14.15 -6.71
N SER A 139 17.50 13.74 -7.07
CA SER A 139 17.84 12.33 -7.30
C SER A 139 17.69 11.49 -6.03
N ARG A 140 18.18 11.97 -4.88
CA ARG A 140 17.99 11.27 -3.59
C ARG A 140 16.52 11.16 -3.19
N SER A 141 15.74 12.20 -3.44
CA SER A 141 14.29 12.19 -3.15
C SER A 141 13.54 11.22 -4.06
N MET A 142 13.92 11.15 -5.35
CA MET A 142 13.40 10.16 -6.31
C MET A 142 13.76 8.72 -5.94
N ASP A 143 14.97 8.46 -5.41
CA ASP A 143 15.36 7.11 -4.96
C ASP A 143 14.56 6.65 -3.75
N ILE A 144 14.33 7.55 -2.79
CA ILE A 144 13.49 7.31 -1.62
C ILE A 144 12.05 7.03 -2.08
N TYR A 145 11.51 7.86 -2.97
CA TYR A 145 10.18 7.71 -3.53
C TYR A 145 10.02 6.39 -4.30
N SER A 146 11.01 6.01 -5.11
CA SER A 146 11.04 4.75 -5.85
C SER A 146 11.06 3.53 -4.93
N SER A 147 11.86 3.59 -3.85
CA SER A 147 11.90 2.55 -2.81
C SER A 147 10.55 2.40 -2.09
N TYR A 148 9.91 3.53 -1.76
CA TYR A 148 8.56 3.52 -1.16
C TYR A 148 7.49 3.05 -2.13
N CYS A 149 7.47 3.50 -3.38
CA CYS A 149 6.54 3.03 -4.41
C CYS A 149 6.66 1.52 -4.62
N LYS A 150 7.89 0.99 -4.61
CA LYS A 150 8.14 -0.45 -4.68
C LYS A 150 7.54 -1.19 -3.48
N LYS A 151 7.75 -0.68 -2.27
CA LYS A 151 7.21 -1.25 -1.04
C LYS A 151 5.68 -1.12 -0.94
N MET A 152 5.11 -0.04 -1.49
CA MET A 152 3.67 0.19 -1.58
C MET A 152 3.04 -0.71 -2.65
N ASN A 153 3.68 -0.95 -3.78
CA ASN A 153 3.24 -1.96 -4.76
C ASN A 153 3.29 -3.37 -4.17
N GLU A 154 4.34 -3.69 -3.41
CA GLU A 154 4.42 -4.94 -2.66
C GLU A 154 3.30 -5.05 -1.60
N LEU A 155 2.80 -3.94 -1.07
CA LEU A 155 1.70 -3.88 -0.12
C LEU A 155 0.34 -3.57 -0.78
N CYS A 156 0.30 -3.49 -2.11
CA CYS A 156 -0.86 -3.11 -2.92
C CYS A 156 -1.55 -1.81 -2.46
N LEU A 157 -0.79 -0.75 -2.15
CA LEU A 157 -1.30 0.54 -1.65
C LEU A 157 -1.36 1.66 -2.68
N TRP A 158 -1.01 1.37 -3.93
CA TRP A 158 -1.14 2.31 -5.05
C TRP A 158 -2.26 1.82 -5.98
N ASN A 159 -3.24 2.70 -6.20
CA ASN A 159 -4.28 2.55 -7.24
C ASN A 159 -3.72 2.88 -8.61
#